data_AF-A0A6J4SMI7-F1
#
_entry.id   AF-A0A6J4SMI7-F1
#
_cell.length_a   1.000
_cell.length_b   1.000
_cell.length_c   1.000
_cell.angle_alpha   90.00
_cell.angle_beta   90.00
_cell.angle_gamma   90.00
#
_symmetry.space_group_name_H-M   'P 1'
#
loop_
_entity.id
_entity.type
_entity.pdbx_description
1 polymer ?
#
loop_
_entity_poly.entity_id
_entity_poly.type
_entity_poly.pdbx_seq_one_letter_code
_entity_poly.pdbx_strand_id
1 'polypeptide(L)' 'MTRAKKPGYRLTADLAEGGNILITDRGNRYFIIIMDDFTRYKWFRPMTKKSQALKEVKAFITAFRN' A
#
# COMPACT_ATOMS: atom_id res chain seq x y z
N MET A 1 12.17 12.45 11.61
CA MET A 1 12.27 12.39 10.13
C MET A 1 11.57 13.61 9.55
N THR A 2 12.23 14.36 8.67
CA THR A 2 11.64 15.50 7.96
C THR A 2 10.91 15.06 6.69
N ARG A 3 9.80 15.74 6.38
CA ARG A 3 8.93 15.49 5.22
C ARG A 3 9.69 15.65 3.90
N ALA A 4 9.35 14.83 2.91
CA ALA A 4 9.78 15.00 1.54
C ALA A 4 9.40 16.40 1.00
N LYS A 5 10.24 16.97 0.14
CA LYS A 5 10.02 18.29 -0.48
C LYS A 5 9.38 18.24 -1.88
N LYS A 6 9.22 17.03 -2.45
CA LYS A 6 8.64 16.83 -3.78
C LYS A 6 7.80 15.54 -3.84
N PRO A 7 6.71 15.50 -4.63
CA PRO A 7 5.91 14.29 -4.84
C PRO A 7 6.76 13.10 -5.29
N GLY A 8 6.42 11.90 -4.81
CA GLY A 8 7.03 10.66 -5.29
C GLY A 8 8.47 10.43 -4.84
N TYR A 9 9.04 11.33 -4.04
CA TYR A 9 10.41 11.19 -3.53
C TYR A 9 10.56 10.09 -2.48
N ARG A 10 9.57 9.98 -1.59
CA ARG A 10 9.54 8.99 -0.52
C ARG A 10 8.16 8.41 -0.40
N LEU A 11 8.07 7.11 -0.66
CA LEU A 11 6.89 6.31 -0.42
C LEU A 11 7.11 5.50 0.85
N THR A 12 6.07 5.40 1.68
CA THR A 12 6.02 4.47 2.80
C THR A 12 4.96 3.43 2.50
N ALA A 13 5.21 2.19 2.87
CA ALA A 13 4.26 1.10 2.68
C ALA A 13 4.16 0.31 3.98
N ASP A 14 2.94 -0.03 4.35
CA ASP A 14 2.68 -0.89 5.51
C ASP A 14 1.61 -1.92 5.19
N LEU A 15 1.77 -3.10 5.79
CA LEU A 15 0.87 -4.22 5.63
C LEU A 15 -0.01 -4.31 6.86
N ALA A 16 -1.32 -4.21 6.63
CA ALA A 16 -2.35 -4.44 7.64
C ALA A 16 -3.07 -5.77 7.41
N GLU A 17 -3.55 -6.37 8.49
CA GLU A 17 -4.45 -7.51 8.49
C GLU A 17 -5.72 -7.16 9.27
N GLY A 18 -6.87 -7.43 8.66
CA GLY A 18 -8.18 -7.16 9.24
C GLY A 18 -8.66 -8.17 10.28
N GLY A 19 -7.86 -9.21 10.53
CA GLY A 19 -8.27 -10.40 11.27
C GLY A 19 -9.52 -11.03 10.66
N ASN A 20 -10.42 -11.52 11.51
CA ASN A 20 -11.74 -12.03 11.09
C ASN A 20 -12.82 -10.94 10.99
N ILE A 21 -12.45 -9.66 11.19
CA ILE A 21 -13.39 -8.55 11.33
C ILE A 21 -13.48 -7.75 10.02
N LEU A 22 -12.35 -7.55 9.35
CA LEU A 22 -12.28 -6.78 8.11
C LEU A 22 -11.88 -7.68 6.95
N ILE A 23 -12.88 -8.31 6.37
CA ILE A 23 -12.78 -9.13 5.16
C ILE A 23 -13.69 -8.50 4.10
N THR A 24 -13.16 -8.25 2.91
CA THR A 24 -13.99 -7.75 1.79
C THR A 24 -14.97 -8.83 1.34
N ASP A 25 -16.01 -8.45 0.60
CA ASP A 25 -16.92 -9.36 -0.12
C ASP A 25 -16.19 -10.46 -0.92
N ARG A 26 -15.02 -10.13 -1.49
CA ARG A 26 -14.14 -11.06 -2.23
C ARG A 26 -13.18 -11.90 -1.38
N GLY A 27 -13.32 -11.90 -0.06
CA GLY A 27 -12.47 -12.69 0.85
C GLY A 27 -11.06 -12.11 1.10
N ASN A 28 -10.82 -10.84 0.76
CA ASN A 28 -9.54 -10.20 1.05
C ASN A 28 -9.48 -9.77 2.51
N ARG A 29 -8.47 -10.25 3.24
CA ARG A 29 -8.26 -9.96 4.67
C ARG A 29 -6.97 -9.18 4.96
N TYR A 30 -6.12 -9.06 3.95
CA TYR A 30 -4.87 -8.31 4.01
C TYR A 30 -4.97 -7.06 3.16
N PHE A 31 -4.27 -6.02 3.56
CA PHE A 31 -4.28 -4.75 2.85
C PHE A 31 -2.88 -4.14 2.88
N ILE A 32 -2.38 -3.71 1.73
CA ILE A 32 -1.20 -2.86 1.68
C ILE A 32 -1.64 -1.41 1.52
N ILE A 33 -1.16 -0.55 2.42
CA ILE A 33 -1.36 0.89 2.35
C ILE A 33 -0.03 1.49 1.91
N ILE A 34 -0.05 2.24 0.81
CA ILE A 34 1.12 2.96 0.31
C ILE A 34 0.81 4.45 0.40
N MET A 35 1.74 5.24 0.92
CA MET A 35 1.57 6.66 1.13
C MET A 35 2.75 7.43 0.57
N ASP A 36 2.46 8.48 -0.21
CA ASP A 36 3.45 9.47 -0.60
C ASP A 36 3.65 10.49 0.52
N ASP A 37 4.89 10.63 0.99
CA ASP A 37 5.23 11.47 2.14
C ASP A 37 4.99 12.97 1.86
N PHE A 38 5.19 13.40 0.60
CA PHE A 38 4.95 14.78 0.21
C PHE A 38 3.46 15.09 0.11
N THR A 39 2.69 14.42 -0.74
CA THR A 39 1.27 14.75 -0.95
C THR A 39 0.34 14.25 0.17
N ARG A 40 0.79 13.28 0.98
CA ARG A 40 -0.03 12.51 1.93
C ARG A 40 -1.12 11.68 1.26
N TYR A 41 -1.10 11.57 -0.07
CA TYR A 41 -2.01 10.70 -0.79
C TYR A 41 -1.73 9.24 -0.43
N LYS A 42 -2.80 8.48 -0.23
CA LYS A 42 -2.73 7.07 0.15
C LYS A 42 -3.41 6.22 -0.91
N TRP A 43 -2.75 5.14 -1.29
CA TRP A 43 -3.31 4.06 -2.09
C TRP A 43 -3.53 2.84 -1.20
N PHE A 44 -4.61 2.15 -1.48
CA PHE A 44 -5.04 0.96 -0.75
C PHE A 44 -5.22 -0.19 -1.73
N ARG A 45 -4.62 -1.34 -1.43
CA ARG A 45 -4.79 -2.57 -2.24
C ARG A 45 -5.18 -3.75 -1.36
N PRO A 46 -6.39 -4.31 -1.54
CA PRO A 46 -6.83 -5.50 -0.83
C PRO A 46 -6.18 -6.76 -1.42
N MET A 47 -5.88 -7.73 -0.55
CA MET A 47 -5.20 -8.97 -0.87
C MET A 47 -5.78 -10.14 -0.07
N THR A 48 -5.76 -11.33 -0.67
CA THR A 48 -6.23 -12.57 -0.03
C THR A 48 -5.12 -13.22 0.81
N LYS A 49 -3.86 -13.06 0.42
CA LYS A 49 -2.69 -13.67 1.09
C LYS A 49 -1.64 -12.61 1.43
N LYS A 50 -1.06 -12.70 2.63
CA LYS A 50 0.06 -11.86 3.09
C LYS A 50 1.24 -11.85 2.11
N SER A 51 1.54 -12.99 1.48
CA SER A 51 2.64 -13.13 0.54
C SER A 51 2.48 -12.31 -0.75
N GLN A 52 1.27 -11.82 -1.06
CA GLN A 52 1.04 -10.95 -2.23
C GLN A 52 1.63 -9.56 -2.03
N ALA A 53 1.89 -9.12 -0.79
CA ALA A 53 2.31 -7.75 -0.48
C ALA A 53 3.51 -7.26 -1.30
N LEU A 54 4.56 -8.08 -1.41
CA LEU A 54 5.75 -7.70 -2.18
C LEU A 54 5.45 -7.52 -3.67
N LYS A 55 4.58 -8.39 -4.23
CA LYS A 55 4.17 -8.30 -5.64
C LYS A 55 3.38 -7.01 -5.89
N GLU A 56 2.43 -6.68 -5.02
CA GLU A 56 1.59 -5.48 -5.14
C GLU A 56 2.43 -4.19 -4.98
N VAL A 57 3.37 -4.16 -4.04
CA VAL A 57 4.28 -3.01 -3.87
C VAL A 57 5.16 -2.81 -5.11
N LYS A 58 5.72 -3.88 -5.68
CA LYS A 58 6.51 -3.79 -6.92
C LYS A 58 5.67 -3.27 -8.08
N ALA A 59 4.47 -3.83 -8.28
CA ALA A 59 3.56 -3.40 -9.33
C ALA A 59 3.17 -1.92 -9.18
N PHE A 60 2.90 -1.47 -7.95
CA PHE A 60 2.62 -0.06 -7.66
C PHE A 60 3.81 0.84 -8.02
N ILE A 61 5.03 0.51 -7.58
CA ILE A 61 6.22 1.32 -7.86
C ILE A 61 6.48 1.42 -9.37
N THR A 62 6.30 0.32 -10.11
CA THR A 62 6.42 0.33 -11.57
C THR A 62 5.39 1.27 -12.20
N ALA A 63 4.11 1.15 -11.81
CA ALA A 63 3.04 2.00 -12.35
C ALA A 63 3.17 3.47 -11.94
N PHE A 64 3.69 3.76 -10.76
CA PHE A 64 3.85 5.12 -10.23
C PHE A 64 5.00 5.90 -10.92
N ARG A 65 5.98 5.18 -11.49
CA ARG A 65 7.15 5.76 -12.15
C ARG A 65 6.99 5.95 -13.65
N ASN A 66 6.02 5.27 -14.26
CA ASN A 66 5.64 5.41 -15.67
C ASN A 66 4.71 6.61 -15.84
#